data_AF-A0A2E9FIC6-F1
#
_entry.id   AF-A0A2E9FIC6-F1
#
_cell.length_a   1.000
_cell.length_b   1.000
_cell.length_c   1.000
_cell.angle_alpha   90.00
_cell.angle_beta   90.00
_cell.angle_gamma   90.00
#
_symmetry.space_group_name_H-M   'P 1'
#
loop_
_entity.id
_entity.type
_entity.pdbx_description
1 polymer ?
#
loop_
_entity_poly.entity_id
_entity_poly.type
_entity_poly.pdbx_seq_one_letter_code
_entity_poly.pdbx_strand_id
1 'polypeptide(L)'
;MVDRVLDFIKNKYFIGAVVTVFLGLLINSIASYAQGKANEEEFKKFQEINNSLSSENPINLEDVNFEFDSVGFEIITKSVFAKKALDEENLSEASILFEDVFNKVKESSISKDTKEVLLEQYYENLIRLSMELENFNMGDNLIKENKLDTVRYHDVAGDFYKHFQENEIAIYHYDQAMSFDIDNSQKNLIKLKKPIN
;
A
#
# COMPACT_ATOMS: atom_id res chain seq x y z
N MET A 1 48.31 -14.09 39.19
CA MET A 1 46.93 -13.80 38.71
C MET A 1 46.99 -13.00 37.42
N VAL A 2 47.84 -11.96 37.36
CA VAL A 2 48.14 -11.16 36.14
C VAL A 2 48.69 -12.03 35.00
N ASP A 3 49.62 -12.96 35.26
CA ASP A 3 50.21 -13.81 34.21
C ASP A 3 49.21 -14.72 33.50
N ARG A 4 48.21 -15.24 34.23
CA ARG A 4 47.14 -16.07 33.63
C ARG A 4 46.19 -15.27 32.74
N VAL A 5 45.94 -14.00 33.09
CA VAL A 5 45.14 -13.09 32.25
C VAL A 5 45.92 -12.74 30.98
N LEU A 6 47.24 -12.57 31.10
CA LEU A 6 48.11 -12.27 29.97
C LEU A 6 48.22 -13.45 28.99
N ASP A 7 48.32 -14.68 29.50
CA ASP A 7 48.30 -15.91 28.69
C ASP A 7 46.93 -16.16 28.04
N PHE A 8 45.84 -15.78 28.71
CA PHE A 8 44.49 -15.84 28.15
C PHE A 8 44.29 -14.86 26.99
N ILE A 9 44.78 -13.61 27.10
CA ILE A 9 44.71 -12.60 26.02
C ILE A 9 45.59 -12.99 24.82
N LYS A 10 46.73 -13.66 25.06
CA LYS A 10 47.63 -14.15 24.00
C LYS A 10 47.16 -15.44 23.34
N ASN A 11 46.07 -16.05 23.82
CA ASN A 11 45.55 -17.29 23.28
C ASN A 11 45.05 -17.06 21.83
N LYS A 12 45.56 -17.86 20.89
CA LYS A 12 45.16 -17.81 19.46
C LYS A 12 43.64 -17.92 19.25
N TYR A 13 42.93 -18.62 20.12
CA TYR A 13 41.47 -18.75 20.08
C TYR A 13 40.75 -17.49 20.60
N PHE A 14 41.33 -16.81 21.59
CA PHE A 14 40.81 -15.52 22.09
C PHE A 14 41.01 -14.42 21.06
N ILE A 15 42.21 -14.33 20.46
CA ILE A 15 42.53 -13.38 19.39
C ILE A 15 41.64 -13.64 18.16
N GLY A 16 41.47 -14.91 17.77
CA GLY A 16 40.57 -15.30 16.69
C GLY A 16 39.12 -14.87 16.93
N ALA A 17 38.59 -15.12 18.13
CA ALA A 17 37.23 -14.72 18.50
C ALA A 17 37.04 -13.19 18.50
N VAL A 18 38.02 -12.43 19.00
CA VAL A 18 37.99 -10.96 18.98
C VAL A 18 38.01 -10.43 17.54
N VAL A 19 38.84 -11.00 16.66
CA VAL A 19 38.90 -10.61 15.24
C VAL A 19 37.57 -10.91 14.52
N THR A 20 36.94 -12.06 14.79
CA THR A 20 35.64 -12.40 14.20
C THR A 20 34.53 -11.47 14.67
N VAL A 21 34.50 -11.10 15.96
CA VAL A 21 33.52 -10.13 16.48
C VAL A 21 33.74 -8.75 15.86
N PHE A 22 34.99 -8.29 15.74
CA PHE A 22 35.31 -7.02 15.09
C PHE A 22 34.92 -7.00 13.60
N LEU A 23 35.19 -8.08 12.86
CA LEU A 23 34.79 -8.20 11.46
C LEU A 23 33.26 -8.23 11.31
N GLY A 24 32.56 -8.94 12.20
CA GLY A 24 31.10 -8.94 12.25
C GLY A 24 30.53 -7.55 12.48
N LEU A 25 31.09 -6.79 13.43
CA LEU A 25 30.69 -5.40 13.69
C LEU A 25 30.99 -4.47 12.51
N LEU A 26 32.13 -4.62 11.84
CA LEU A 26 32.50 -3.83 10.66
C LEU A 26 31.59 -4.11 9.47
N ILE A 27 31.30 -5.38 9.18
CA ILE A 27 30.37 -5.77 8.10
C ILE A 27 28.98 -5.21 8.40
N ASN A 28 28.50 -5.33 9.64
CA ASN A 28 27.19 -4.81 10.01
C ASN A 28 27.15 -3.28 9.93
N SER A 29 28.21 -2.59 10.37
CA SER A 29 28.33 -1.13 10.26
C SER A 29 28.39 -0.64 8.81
N ILE A 30 29.09 -1.34 7.92
CA ILE A 30 29.15 -1.01 6.49
C ILE A 30 27.80 -1.29 5.83
N ALA A 31 27.14 -2.40 6.18
CA ALA A 31 25.80 -2.73 5.69
C ALA A 31 24.77 -1.67 6.13
N SER A 32 24.78 -1.27 7.42
CA SER A 32 23.90 -0.21 7.91
C SER A 32 24.21 1.16 7.31
N TYR A 33 25.48 1.50 7.08
CA TYR A 33 25.87 2.74 6.41
C TYR A 33 25.46 2.75 4.94
N ALA A 34 25.68 1.65 4.22
CA ALA A 34 25.27 1.49 2.83
C ALA A 34 23.74 1.53 2.69
N GLN A 35 23.01 0.88 3.60
CA GLN A 35 21.55 0.93 3.66
C GLN A 35 21.03 2.33 3.97
N GLY A 36 21.69 3.06 4.89
CA GLY A 36 21.37 4.45 5.17
C GLY A 36 21.60 5.36 3.97
N LYS A 37 22.69 5.16 3.22
CA LYS A 37 22.99 5.94 2.01
C LYS A 37 22.06 5.60 0.85
N ALA A 38 21.70 4.33 0.66
CA ALA A 38 20.71 3.90 -0.33
C ALA A 38 19.35 4.55 -0.04
N ASN A 39 18.89 4.50 1.21
CA ASN A 39 17.65 5.18 1.62
C ASN A 39 17.71 6.70 1.39
N GLU A 40 18.87 7.35 1.55
CA GLU A 40 19.04 8.78 1.28
C GLU A 40 18.92 9.09 -0.23
N GLU A 41 19.50 8.26 -1.09
CA GLU A 41 19.39 8.39 -2.55
C GLU A 41 17.94 8.17 -3.01
N GLU A 42 17.25 7.15 -2.48
CA GLU A 42 15.83 6.94 -2.75
C GLU A 42 14.95 8.09 -2.25
N PHE A 43 15.25 8.64 -1.07
CA PHE A 43 14.50 9.77 -0.54
C PHE A 43 14.71 11.05 -1.36
N LYS A 44 15.91 11.26 -1.92
CA LYS A 44 16.17 12.35 -2.87
C LYS A 44 15.38 12.16 -4.16
N LYS A 45 15.40 10.95 -4.73
CA LYS A 45 14.57 10.60 -5.90
C LYS A 45 13.09 10.87 -5.63
N PHE A 46 12.58 10.42 -4.48
CA PHE A 46 11.21 10.68 -4.05
C PHE A 46 10.89 12.17 -3.98
N GLN A 47 11.77 12.99 -3.40
CA GLN A 47 11.59 14.44 -3.36
C GLN A 47 11.63 15.08 -4.74
N GLU A 48 12.55 14.68 -5.61
CA GLU A 48 12.67 15.21 -6.97
C GLU A 48 11.40 14.93 -7.78
N ILE A 49 10.90 13.69 -7.72
CA ILE A 49 9.67 13.29 -8.38
C ILE A 49 8.47 14.05 -7.80
N ASN A 50 8.36 14.20 -6.48
CA ASN A 50 7.24 14.95 -5.91
C ASN A 50 7.31 16.45 -6.19
N ASN A 51 8.50 17.02 -6.30
CA ASN A 51 8.65 18.43 -6.64
C ASN A 51 8.17 18.71 -8.07
N SER A 52 8.32 17.77 -9.01
CA SER A 52 7.82 17.95 -10.38
C SER A 52 6.29 18.05 -10.46
N LEU A 53 5.58 17.39 -9.54
CA LEU A 53 4.12 17.46 -9.39
C LEU A 53 3.60 18.82 -8.91
N SER A 54 4.47 19.68 -8.37
CA SER A 54 4.09 21.03 -7.91
C SER A 54 3.78 21.99 -9.06
N SER A 55 4.05 21.59 -10.30
CA SER A 55 3.79 22.40 -11.49
C SER A 55 2.31 22.31 -11.90
N GLU A 56 1.78 23.39 -12.49
CA GLU A 56 0.41 23.43 -13.04
C GLU A 56 0.25 22.60 -14.34
N ASN A 57 1.32 21.96 -14.80
CA ASN A 57 1.28 21.17 -16.03
C ASN A 57 0.51 19.85 -15.79
N PRO A 58 -0.19 19.34 -16.82
CA PRO A 58 -0.78 18.00 -16.78
C PRO A 58 0.28 16.95 -16.46
N ILE A 59 -0.11 15.89 -15.76
CA ILE A 59 0.79 14.76 -15.52
C ILE A 59 1.20 14.14 -16.86
N ASN A 60 2.51 14.03 -17.06
CA ASN A 60 3.08 13.12 -18.06
C ASN A 60 3.82 12.01 -17.31
N LEU A 61 3.32 10.77 -17.42
CA LEU A 61 3.93 9.61 -16.79
C LEU A 61 5.03 8.95 -17.62
N GLU A 62 5.13 9.25 -18.92
CA GLU A 62 6.05 8.56 -19.83
C GLU A 62 7.52 8.73 -19.39
N ASP A 63 7.83 9.83 -18.71
CA ASP A 63 9.19 10.18 -18.26
C ASP A 63 9.45 9.89 -16.78
N VAL A 64 8.47 9.37 -16.03
CA VAL A 64 8.61 9.16 -14.58
C VAL A 64 9.05 7.74 -14.27
N ASN A 65 10.27 7.60 -13.75
CA ASN A 65 10.76 6.32 -13.26
C ASN A 65 10.22 6.01 -11.85
N PHE A 66 9.18 5.19 -11.78
CA PHE A 66 8.57 4.73 -10.53
C PHE A 66 9.29 3.58 -9.81
N GLU A 67 10.40 3.06 -10.34
CA GLU A 67 11.11 1.96 -9.69
C GLU A 67 11.86 2.44 -8.44
N PHE A 68 11.52 1.91 -7.27
CA PHE A 68 12.27 2.11 -6.03
C PHE A 68 12.69 0.74 -5.49
N ASP A 69 13.85 0.68 -4.84
CA ASP A 69 14.28 -0.47 -4.05
C ASP A 69 13.39 -0.60 -2.80
N SER A 70 12.91 0.53 -2.26
CA SER A 70 11.91 0.58 -1.20
C SER A 70 10.50 0.60 -1.75
N VAL A 71 9.77 -0.49 -1.47
CA VAL A 71 8.33 -0.64 -1.74
C VAL A 71 7.51 0.53 -1.16
N GLY A 72 7.94 1.08 -0.02
CA GLY A 72 7.25 2.22 0.61
C GLY A 72 7.30 3.50 -0.23
N PHE A 73 8.47 3.83 -0.78
CA PHE A 73 8.62 5.01 -1.65
C PHE A 73 7.85 4.84 -2.96
N GLU A 74 7.86 3.64 -3.53
CA GLU A 74 7.09 3.35 -4.74
C GLU A 74 5.58 3.49 -4.51
N ILE A 75 5.04 2.88 -3.45
CA ILE A 75 3.62 2.97 -3.09
C ILE A 75 3.20 4.43 -2.93
N ILE A 76 3.96 5.21 -2.14
CA ILE A 76 3.61 6.61 -1.88
C ILE A 76 3.67 7.44 -3.16
N THR A 77 4.75 7.30 -3.95
CA THR A 77 4.93 8.06 -5.19
C THR A 77 3.78 7.80 -6.15
N LYS A 78 3.48 6.53 -6.46
CA LYS A 78 2.37 6.18 -7.36
C LYS A 78 1.02 6.64 -6.84
N SER A 79 0.79 6.57 -5.53
CA SER A 79 -0.46 7.05 -4.92
C SER A 79 -0.65 8.57 -5.09
N VAL A 80 0.43 9.34 -4.95
CA VAL A 80 0.38 10.80 -5.18
C VAL A 80 0.08 11.10 -6.64
N PHE A 81 0.71 10.40 -7.59
CA PHE A 81 0.41 10.55 -9.01
C PHE A 81 -1.03 10.14 -9.34
N ALA A 82 -1.52 9.04 -8.79
CA ALA A 82 -2.89 8.60 -8.98
C ALA A 82 -3.88 9.66 -8.48
N LYS A 83 -3.58 10.30 -7.34
CA LYS A 83 -4.40 11.38 -6.81
C LYS A 83 -4.37 12.63 -7.70
N LYS A 84 -3.20 13.04 -8.18
CA LYS A 84 -3.09 14.16 -9.12
C LYS A 84 -3.80 13.84 -10.45
N ALA A 85 -3.78 12.59 -10.91
CA ALA A 85 -4.50 12.15 -12.11
C ALA A 85 -6.02 12.25 -11.92
N LEU A 86 -6.52 11.87 -10.74
CA LEU A 86 -7.91 12.12 -10.35
C LEU A 86 -8.26 13.60 -10.37
N ASP A 87 -7.40 14.46 -9.81
CA ASP A 87 -7.62 15.90 -9.73
C ASP A 87 -7.62 16.57 -11.12
N GLU A 88 -6.97 15.94 -12.11
CA GLU A 88 -6.96 16.34 -13.52
C GLU A 88 -8.02 15.62 -14.37
N GLU A 89 -8.95 14.89 -13.73
CA GLU A 89 -10.00 14.10 -14.39
C GLU A 89 -9.47 13.00 -15.35
N ASN A 90 -8.19 12.64 -15.23
CA ASN A 90 -7.60 11.52 -15.98
C ASN A 90 -7.86 10.19 -15.24
N LEU A 91 -9.11 9.74 -15.28
CA LEU A 91 -9.60 8.58 -14.54
C LEU A 91 -8.93 7.26 -14.96
N SER A 92 -8.63 7.09 -16.25
CA SER A 92 -7.96 5.89 -16.75
C SER A 92 -6.56 5.75 -16.13
N GLU A 93 -5.83 6.84 -16.08
CA GLU A 93 -4.47 6.86 -15.55
C GLU A 93 -4.46 6.66 -14.03
N ALA A 94 -5.37 7.33 -13.32
CA ALA A 94 -5.58 7.09 -11.90
C ALA A 94 -5.87 5.61 -11.61
N SER A 95 -6.70 4.98 -12.44
CA SER A 95 -7.05 3.56 -12.31
C SER A 95 -5.84 2.64 -12.46
N ILE A 96 -5.01 2.86 -13.48
CA ILE A 96 -3.79 2.07 -13.73
C ILE A 96 -2.84 2.18 -12.53
N LEU A 97 -2.60 3.41 -12.04
CA LEU A 97 -1.69 3.65 -10.92
C LEU A 97 -2.20 3.03 -9.62
N PHE A 98 -3.50 3.15 -9.32
CA PHE A 98 -4.07 2.53 -8.12
C PHE A 98 -4.08 1.00 -8.19
N GLU A 99 -4.26 0.41 -9.37
CA GLU A 99 -4.23 -1.05 -9.55
C GLU A 99 -2.83 -1.61 -9.29
N ASP A 100 -1.81 -0.95 -9.85
CA ASP A 100 -0.41 -1.29 -9.62
C ASP A 100 -0.04 -1.18 -8.12
N VAL A 101 -0.45 -0.08 -7.48
CA VAL A 101 -0.24 0.09 -6.03
C VAL A 101 -0.96 -0.98 -5.21
N PHE A 102 -2.21 -1.31 -5.55
CA PHE A 102 -2.98 -2.35 -4.86
C PHE A 102 -2.28 -3.71 -4.92
N ASN A 103 -1.80 -4.10 -6.11
CA ASN A 103 -1.06 -5.35 -6.29
C ASN A 103 0.27 -5.35 -5.53
N LYS A 104 1.03 -4.24 -5.56
CA LYS A 104 2.26 -4.10 -4.78
C LYS A 104 2.02 -4.23 -3.28
N VAL A 105 0.98 -3.59 -2.74
CA VAL A 105 0.61 -3.73 -1.33
C VAL A 105 0.31 -5.19 -1.00
N LYS A 106 -0.47 -5.88 -1.84
CA LYS A 106 -0.84 -7.30 -1.68
C LYS A 106 0.41 -8.20 -1.59
N GLU A 107 1.36 -8.00 -2.49
CA GLU A 107 2.59 -8.80 -2.62
C GLU A 107 3.70 -8.41 -1.62
N SER A 108 3.65 -7.20 -1.06
CA SER A 108 4.69 -6.67 -0.17
C SER A 108 4.88 -7.45 1.14
N SER A 109 6.03 -7.28 1.79
CA SER A 109 6.31 -7.80 3.14
C SER A 109 5.93 -6.82 4.27
N ILE A 110 5.12 -5.79 3.98
CA ILE A 110 4.63 -4.83 4.98
C ILE A 110 3.83 -5.57 6.06
N SER A 111 3.82 -5.03 7.29
CA SER A 111 3.05 -5.58 8.41
C SER A 111 1.60 -5.84 8.02
N LYS A 112 1.04 -6.93 8.55
CA LYS A 112 -0.33 -7.36 8.24
C LYS A 112 -1.35 -6.24 8.46
N ASP A 113 -1.30 -5.59 9.62
CA ASP A 113 -2.26 -4.54 9.99
C ASP A 113 -2.19 -3.35 9.02
N THR A 114 -1.00 -2.93 8.63
CA THR A 114 -0.83 -1.83 7.65
C THR A 114 -1.29 -2.28 6.26
N LYS A 115 -0.99 -3.51 5.87
CA LYS A 115 -1.44 -4.07 4.59
C LYS A 115 -2.96 -4.10 4.50
N GLU A 116 -3.66 -4.54 5.54
CA GLU A 116 -5.13 -4.59 5.57
C GLU A 116 -5.75 -3.21 5.36
N VAL A 117 -5.25 -2.19 6.08
CA VAL A 117 -5.71 -0.80 5.93
C VAL A 117 -5.48 -0.28 4.50
N LEU A 118 -4.28 -0.48 3.96
CA LEU A 118 -3.95 0.00 2.61
C LEU A 118 -4.77 -0.72 1.54
N LEU A 119 -4.94 -2.05 1.65
CA LEU A 119 -5.75 -2.82 0.71
C LEU A 119 -7.20 -2.35 0.71
N GLU A 120 -7.80 -2.10 1.88
CA GLU A 120 -9.16 -1.59 1.96
C GLU A 120 -9.30 -0.21 1.29
N GLN A 121 -8.34 0.69 1.52
CA GLN A 121 -8.33 2.03 0.92
C GLN A 121 -8.19 2.00 -0.61
N TYR A 122 -7.23 1.25 -1.14
CA TYR A 122 -7.02 1.15 -2.57
C TYR A 122 -8.13 0.36 -3.26
N TYR A 123 -8.68 -0.66 -2.60
CA TYR A 123 -9.87 -1.36 -3.07
C TYR A 123 -11.03 -0.38 -3.26
N GLU A 124 -11.33 0.45 -2.26
CA GLU A 124 -12.41 1.43 -2.38
C GLU A 124 -12.19 2.39 -3.55
N ASN A 125 -10.96 2.93 -3.70
CA ASN A 125 -10.63 3.84 -4.78
C ASN A 125 -10.87 3.20 -6.16
N LEU A 126 -10.43 1.96 -6.34
CA LEU A 126 -10.60 1.22 -7.59
C LEU A 126 -12.08 0.90 -7.90
N ILE A 127 -12.88 0.55 -6.89
CA ILE A 127 -14.32 0.33 -7.09
C ILE A 127 -15.02 1.63 -7.47
N ARG A 128 -14.69 2.75 -6.81
CA ARG A 128 -15.25 4.07 -7.15
C ARG A 128 -14.87 4.47 -8.57
N LEU A 129 -13.60 4.32 -8.94
CA LEU A 129 -13.12 4.58 -10.29
C LEU A 129 -13.84 3.70 -11.33
N SER A 130 -14.12 2.44 -11.01
CA SER A 130 -14.86 1.55 -11.89
C SER A 130 -16.30 2.05 -12.14
N MET A 131 -16.93 2.68 -11.15
CA MET A 131 -18.23 3.34 -11.34
C MET A 131 -18.12 4.58 -12.22
N GLU A 132 -17.17 5.48 -11.94
CA GLU A 132 -16.96 6.71 -12.72
C GLU A 132 -16.59 6.43 -14.19
N LEU A 133 -15.85 5.34 -14.44
CA LEU A 133 -15.50 4.87 -15.78
C LEU A 133 -16.61 4.06 -16.45
N GLU A 134 -17.75 3.83 -15.79
CA GLU A 134 -18.85 2.97 -16.24
C GLU A 134 -18.37 1.56 -16.64
N ASN A 135 -17.36 1.03 -15.93
CA ASN A 135 -16.71 -0.24 -16.22
C ASN A 135 -17.13 -1.33 -15.22
N PHE A 136 -18.31 -1.91 -15.48
CA PHE A 136 -18.87 -2.98 -14.65
C PHE A 136 -17.93 -4.19 -14.49
N ASN A 137 -17.32 -4.67 -15.58
CA ASN A 137 -16.51 -5.89 -15.55
C ASN A 137 -15.27 -5.72 -14.65
N MET A 138 -14.64 -4.54 -14.70
CA MET A 138 -13.49 -4.25 -13.85
C MET A 138 -13.86 -4.29 -12.37
N GLY A 139 -14.92 -3.58 -11.99
CA GLY A 139 -15.36 -3.54 -10.59
C GLY A 139 -15.86 -4.90 -10.09
N ASP A 140 -16.65 -5.62 -10.90
CA ASP A 140 -17.18 -6.94 -10.54
C ASP A 140 -16.06 -7.97 -10.31
N ASN A 141 -15.06 -8.01 -11.19
CA ASN A 141 -13.89 -8.87 -11.01
C ASN A 141 -13.12 -8.50 -9.73
N LEU A 142 -12.89 -7.20 -9.50
CA LEU A 142 -12.16 -6.74 -8.32
C LEU A 142 -12.88 -7.15 -7.01
N ILE A 143 -14.20 -7.01 -6.95
CA ILE A 143 -15.03 -7.44 -5.81
C ILE A 143 -14.88 -8.94 -5.58
N LYS A 144 -15.05 -9.76 -6.63
CA LYS A 144 -15.09 -11.22 -6.52
C LYS A 144 -13.74 -11.83 -6.13
N GLU A 145 -12.65 -11.27 -6.65
CA GLU A 145 -11.29 -11.79 -6.45
C GLU A 145 -10.65 -11.34 -5.14
N ASN A 146 -11.10 -10.21 -4.57
CA ASN A 146 -10.47 -9.59 -3.40
C ASN A 146 -11.45 -9.42 -2.25
N LYS A 147 -12.05 -10.54 -1.80
CA LYS A 147 -12.94 -10.54 -0.64
C LYS A 147 -12.20 -10.13 0.63
N LEU A 148 -12.64 -9.02 1.23
CA LEU A 148 -12.17 -8.55 2.53
C LEU A 148 -13.30 -8.71 3.55
N ASP A 149 -12.97 -9.21 4.73
CA ASP A 149 -13.94 -9.42 5.81
C ASP A 149 -14.14 -8.13 6.61
N THR A 150 -14.58 -7.06 5.93
CA THR A 150 -14.77 -5.74 6.53
C THR A 150 -16.09 -5.11 6.13
N VAL A 151 -16.62 -4.27 7.02
CA VAL A 151 -17.84 -3.48 6.78
C VAL A 151 -17.68 -2.65 5.52
N ARG A 152 -16.51 -2.01 5.36
CA ARG A 152 -16.26 -1.07 4.27
C ARG A 152 -16.24 -1.76 2.91
N TYR A 153 -15.63 -2.95 2.82
CA TYR A 153 -15.66 -3.75 1.61
C TYR A 153 -17.10 -4.02 1.16
N HIS A 154 -17.95 -4.49 2.07
CA HIS A 154 -19.34 -4.79 1.75
C HIS A 154 -20.17 -3.54 1.45
N ASP A 155 -19.98 -2.44 2.18
CA ASP A 155 -20.68 -1.17 1.91
C ASP A 155 -20.35 -0.64 0.50
N VAL A 156 -19.06 -0.62 0.14
CA VAL A 156 -18.59 -0.13 -1.17
C VAL A 156 -19.03 -1.05 -2.32
N ALA A 157 -18.97 -2.37 -2.14
CA ALA A 157 -19.50 -3.32 -3.12
C ALA A 157 -21.02 -3.16 -3.31
N GLY A 158 -21.75 -2.88 -2.23
CA GLY A 158 -23.18 -2.57 -2.29
C GLY A 158 -23.47 -1.28 -3.07
N ASP A 159 -22.66 -0.23 -2.87
CA ASP A 159 -22.73 1.01 -3.65
C ASP A 159 -22.48 0.74 -5.15
N PHE A 160 -21.46 -0.06 -5.47
CA PHE A 160 -21.12 -0.47 -6.84
C PHE A 160 -22.25 -1.20 -7.57
N TYR A 161 -22.76 -2.29 -6.99
CA TYR A 161 -23.81 -3.06 -7.65
C TYR A 161 -25.11 -2.25 -7.78
N LYS A 162 -25.38 -1.36 -6.82
CA LYS A 162 -26.52 -0.44 -6.92
C LYS A 162 -26.35 0.55 -8.08
N HIS A 163 -25.16 1.10 -8.29
CA HIS A 163 -24.85 2.00 -9.42
C HIS A 163 -25.21 1.35 -10.76
N PHE A 164 -24.84 0.08 -10.94
CA PHE A 164 -25.13 -0.71 -12.15
C PHE A 164 -26.50 -1.41 -12.13
N GLN A 165 -27.39 -1.07 -11.20
CA GLN A 165 -28.75 -1.60 -11.10
C GLN A 165 -28.85 -3.11 -10.78
N GLU A 166 -27.77 -3.72 -10.30
CA GLU A 166 -27.72 -5.09 -9.78
C GLU A 166 -28.26 -5.14 -8.33
N ASN A 167 -29.52 -4.73 -8.16
CA ASN A 167 -30.12 -4.41 -6.87
C ASN A 167 -30.14 -5.61 -5.89
N GLU A 168 -30.37 -6.82 -6.38
CA GLU A 168 -30.35 -8.02 -5.52
C GLU A 168 -28.97 -8.26 -4.91
N ILE A 169 -27.91 -8.08 -5.71
CA ILE A 169 -26.53 -8.25 -5.28
C ILE A 169 -26.12 -7.09 -4.35
N ALA A 170 -26.55 -5.87 -4.67
CA ALA A 170 -26.35 -4.71 -3.80
C ALA A 170 -26.95 -4.94 -2.41
N ILE A 171 -28.20 -5.40 -2.35
CA ILE A 171 -28.92 -5.74 -1.11
C ILE A 171 -28.15 -6.78 -0.30
N TYR A 172 -27.66 -7.85 -0.95
CA TYR A 172 -26.84 -8.86 -0.30
C TYR A 172 -25.61 -8.24 0.37
N HIS A 173 -24.85 -7.39 -0.34
CA HIS A 173 -23.66 -6.75 0.21
C HIS A 173 -24.01 -5.81 1.38
N TYR A 174 -25.05 -4.99 1.27
CA TYR A 174 -25.48 -4.15 2.40
C TYR A 174 -25.91 -4.96 3.63
N ASP A 175 -26.57 -6.11 3.44
CA ASP A 175 -26.94 -7.00 4.54
C ASP A 175 -25.71 -7.64 5.20
N GLN A 176 -24.71 -8.02 4.41
CA GLN A 176 -23.41 -8.46 4.94
C GLN A 176 -22.74 -7.33 5.75
N ALA A 177 -22.67 -6.10 5.23
CA ALA A 177 -22.08 -4.96 5.94
C ALA A 177 -22.76 -4.72 7.31
N MET A 178 -24.08 -4.82 7.39
CA MET A 178 -24.83 -4.64 8.65
C MET A 178 -24.71 -5.82 9.63
N SER A 179 -24.22 -6.98 9.18
CA SER A 179 -24.02 -8.16 10.03
C SER A 179 -22.83 -8.02 10.98
N PHE A 180 -21.88 -7.14 10.65
CA PHE A 180 -20.74 -6.83 11.50
C PHE A 180 -21.16 -6.09 12.78
N ASP A 181 -20.28 -6.15 13.78
CA ASP A 181 -20.42 -5.43 15.05
C ASP A 181 -20.05 -3.95 14.85
N ILE A 182 -21.01 -3.19 14.32
CA ILE A 182 -20.95 -1.75 14.14
C ILE A 182 -22.10 -1.06 14.86
N ASP A 183 -21.93 0.22 15.16
CA ASP A 183 -22.94 0.99 15.85
C ASP A 183 -24.23 1.17 15.01
N ASN A 184 -25.34 1.44 15.71
CA ASN A 184 -26.64 1.60 15.06
C ASN A 184 -26.70 2.78 14.09
N SER A 185 -25.88 3.82 14.26
CA SER A 185 -25.86 4.97 13.35
C SER A 185 -25.30 4.56 11.99
N GLN A 186 -24.22 3.78 11.96
CA GLN A 186 -23.66 3.21 10.73
C GLN A 186 -24.63 2.24 10.07
N LYS A 187 -25.28 1.34 10.84
CA LYS A 187 -26.32 0.45 10.30
C LYS A 187 -27.46 1.23 9.66
N ASN A 188 -27.89 2.34 10.26
CA ASN A 188 -28.94 3.19 9.70
C ASN A 188 -28.50 3.87 8.40
N LEU A 189 -27.26 4.35 8.31
CA LEU A 189 -26.71 4.90 7.07
C LEU A 189 -26.73 3.86 5.94
N ILE A 190 -26.30 2.62 6.22
CA ILE A 190 -26.34 1.53 5.24
C ILE A 190 -27.78 1.21 4.82
N LYS A 191 -28.73 1.17 5.75
CA LYS A 191 -30.16 0.95 5.42
C LYS A 191 -30.71 1.99 4.46
N LEU A 192 -30.35 3.26 4.64
CA LEU A 192 -30.80 4.35 3.76
C LEU A 192 -30.27 4.22 2.33
N LYS A 193 -29.14 3.52 2.13
CA LYS A 193 -28.57 3.26 0.80
C LYS A 193 -29.27 2.13 0.07
N LYS A 194 -29.87 1.14 0.77
CA LYS A 194 -30.44 -0.05 0.14
C LYS A 194 -31.51 0.32 -0.91
N PRO A 195 -31.51 -0.30 -2.10
CA PRO A 195 -32.59 -0.18 -3.06
C PRO A 195 -33.94 -0.53 -2.42
N ILE A 196 -35.00 0.18 -2.81
CA ILE A 196 -36.36 -0.15 -2.42
C ILE A 196 -36.84 -1.23 -3.41
N ASN A 197 -37.20 -2.40 -2.89
CA ASN A 197 -37.85 -3.46 -3.65
C ASN A 197 -39.28 -3.05 -4.05
#